data_AF-A0AAW0EEV6-F1
#
_entry.id   AF-A0AAW0EEV6-F1
#
_cell.length_a   1.000
_cell.length_b   1.000
_cell.length_c   1.000
_cell.angle_alpha   90.00
_cell.angle_beta   90.00
_cell.angle_gamma   90.00
#
_symmetry.space_group_name_H-M   'P 1'
#
loop_
_entity.id
_entity.type
_entity.pdbx_description
1 polymer ?
#
loop_
_entity_poly.entity_id
_entity_poly.type
_entity_poly.pdbx_seq_one_letter_code
_entity_poly.pdbx_strand_id
1 'polypeptide(L)'
;MLSFLYSLTTLVLLAGYVAAAAKIPYYIITNAETPSFNRPGLTPVGQRRASTCVPEVFTQFNIGLIISCSVDRDGEEGLGCPAAVETATPLASLLGLNITLCGTGEESNDECVHNKIHKFNQASNQSTLIIWDASDMDNLLENADVNDAGIDEDTIGMHPDLILTVVGGKRVGQSSMNCTGIDGPA
;
A
#
# COMPACT_ATOMS: atom_id res chain seq x y z
N MET A 1 44.95 48.58 38.90
CA MET A 1 43.92 48.26 37.89
C MET A 1 43.53 46.82 38.10
N LEU A 2 42.27 46.60 38.50
CA LEU A 2 41.72 45.30 38.92
C LEU A 2 41.63 44.31 37.76
N SER A 3 42.06 43.08 38.05
CA SER A 3 41.83 41.85 37.32
C SER A 3 40.33 41.53 37.23
N PHE A 4 39.83 41.14 36.05
CA PHE A 4 38.61 40.34 35.94
C PHE A 4 38.71 39.40 34.74
N LEU A 5 39.14 38.17 35.03
CA LEU A 5 38.93 36.99 34.21
C LEU A 5 37.45 36.60 34.35
N TYR A 6 36.66 36.76 33.28
CA TYR A 6 35.34 36.14 33.22
C TYR A 6 35.40 34.97 32.23
N SER A 7 35.55 33.78 32.81
CA SER A 7 35.30 32.50 32.16
C SER A 7 33.80 32.40 31.90
N LEU A 8 33.37 32.57 30.64
CA LEU A 8 32.00 32.32 30.24
C LEU A 8 31.91 30.89 29.71
N THR A 9 31.38 30.03 30.56
CA THR A 9 31.02 28.64 30.30
C THR A 9 30.03 28.54 29.13
N THR A 10 30.48 28.03 27.99
CA THR A 10 29.63 27.58 26.89
C THR A 10 28.79 26.39 27.34
N LEU A 11 27.52 26.65 27.69
CA LEU A 11 26.52 25.61 27.92
C LEU A 11 26.02 25.10 26.56
N VAL A 12 26.67 24.05 26.06
CA VAL A 12 26.19 23.31 24.88
C VAL A 12 25.03 22.42 25.32
N LEU A 13 23.80 22.94 25.19
CA LEU A 13 22.58 22.13 25.21
C LEU A 13 22.53 21.33 23.91
N LEU A 14 23.16 20.15 23.88
CA LEU A 14 22.79 19.10 22.93
C LEU A 14 21.40 18.61 23.33
N ALA A 15 20.36 19.29 22.84
CA ALA A 15 19.03 18.71 22.77
C ALA A 15 19.11 17.55 21.76
N GLY A 16 19.44 16.36 22.25
CA GLY A 16 19.31 15.13 21.49
C GLY A 16 17.83 14.92 21.20
N TYR A 17 17.38 15.41 20.05
CA TYR A 17 16.13 14.95 19.46
C TYR A 17 16.35 13.48 19.11
N VAL A 18 15.97 12.59 20.02
CA VAL A 18 15.68 11.20 19.67
C VAL A 18 14.46 11.30 18.77
N ALA A 19 14.69 11.43 17.46
CA ALA A 19 13.63 11.34 16.49
C ALA A 19 13.05 9.92 16.62
N ALA A 20 11.87 9.80 17.23
CA ALA A 20 11.09 8.59 17.11
C ALA A 20 10.94 8.36 15.60
N ALA A 21 11.42 7.23 15.11
CA ALA A 21 11.34 6.90 13.69
C ALA A 21 9.86 6.98 13.28
N ALA A 22 9.53 7.99 12.47
CA ALA A 22 8.18 8.14 11.96
C ALA A 22 7.84 6.86 11.17
N LYS A 23 6.73 6.22 11.53
CA LYS A 23 6.31 5.00 10.84
C LYS A 23 5.93 5.37 9.41
N ILE A 24 6.55 4.69 8.44
CA ILE A 24 6.32 4.93 7.02
C ILE A 24 4.92 4.42 6.65
N PRO A 25 4.08 5.22 5.98
CA PRO A 25 2.77 4.77 5.56
C PRO A 25 2.89 3.77 4.41
N TYR A 26 1.96 2.82 4.38
CA TYR A 26 1.66 2.03 3.20
C TYR A 26 0.19 2.15 2.83
N TYR A 27 -0.10 1.88 1.57
CA TYR A 27 -1.39 2.08 0.95
C TYR A 27 -1.90 0.76 0.39
N ILE A 28 -3.19 0.50 0.55
CA ILE A 28 -3.85 -0.69 0.03
C ILE A 28 -4.95 -0.24 -0.91
N ILE A 29 -5.01 -0.86 -2.07
CA ILE A 29 -6.10 -0.75 -3.05
C ILE A 29 -6.46 -2.15 -3.55
N THR A 30 -7.67 -2.31 -4.07
CA THR A 30 -8.07 -3.53 -4.80
C THR A 30 -7.63 -3.45 -6.26
N ASN A 31 -7.75 -4.57 -6.98
CA ASN A 31 -7.71 -4.57 -8.44
C ASN A 31 -8.75 -3.61 -9.01
N ALA A 32 -8.45 -3.02 -10.16
CA ALA A 32 -9.41 -2.22 -10.91
C ALA A 32 -10.58 -3.08 -11.43
N GLU A 33 -11.57 -2.44 -12.04
CA GLU A 33 -12.83 -3.05 -12.46
C GLU A 33 -12.61 -4.29 -13.35
N THR A 34 -13.01 -5.46 -12.86
CA THR A 34 -12.97 -6.75 -13.56
C THR A 34 -14.32 -7.09 -14.20
N PRO A 35 -14.34 -7.94 -15.25
CA PRO A 35 -15.61 -8.36 -15.83
C PRO A 35 -16.36 -9.31 -14.90
N SER A 36 -17.70 -9.23 -14.95
CA SER A 36 -18.58 -10.10 -14.17
C SER A 36 -18.38 -11.60 -14.48
N PHE A 37 -18.83 -12.45 -13.56
CA PHE A 37 -18.69 -13.92 -13.64
C PHE A 37 -17.24 -14.41 -13.64
N ASN A 38 -16.38 -13.75 -12.85
CA ASN A 38 -14.97 -14.12 -12.65
C ASN A 38 -14.20 -14.33 -13.96
N ARG A 39 -14.52 -13.51 -14.98
CA ARG A 39 -13.76 -13.54 -16.23
C ARG A 39 -12.41 -12.86 -16.00
N PRO A 40 -11.32 -13.38 -16.60
CA PRO A 40 -9.99 -12.87 -16.35
C PRO A 40 -9.78 -11.46 -16.91
N GLY A 41 -8.88 -10.72 -16.26
CA GLY A 41 -8.37 -9.42 -16.70
C GLY A 41 -9.25 -8.22 -16.30
N LEU A 42 -8.88 -7.05 -16.82
CA LEU A 42 -9.60 -5.80 -16.56
C LEU A 42 -10.66 -5.50 -17.62
N THR A 43 -11.76 -4.86 -17.21
CA THR A 43 -12.72 -4.21 -18.12
C THR A 43 -12.07 -3.00 -18.80
N PRO A 44 -12.68 -2.42 -19.86
CA PRO A 44 -12.19 -1.17 -20.44
C PRO A 44 -12.16 0.01 -19.44
N VAL A 45 -13.05 0.01 -18.44
CA VAL A 45 -13.04 1.00 -17.35
C VAL A 45 -11.86 0.72 -16.41
N GLY A 46 -11.66 -0.53 -16.02
CA GLY A 46 -10.53 -0.96 -15.19
C GLY A 46 -9.18 -0.69 -15.82
N GLN A 47 -9.05 -0.92 -17.13
CA GLN A 47 -7.85 -0.55 -17.88
C GLN A 47 -7.59 0.96 -17.84
N ARG A 48 -8.63 1.80 -17.87
CA ARG A 48 -8.48 3.25 -17.74
C ARG A 48 -8.07 3.66 -16.33
N ARG A 49 -8.66 3.05 -15.30
CA ARG A 49 -8.24 3.26 -13.90
C ARG A 49 -6.77 2.89 -13.72
N ALA A 50 -6.37 1.71 -14.17
CA ALA A 50 -5.01 1.20 -14.08
C ALA A 50 -3.99 2.05 -14.86
N SER A 51 -4.32 2.45 -16.09
CA SER A 51 -3.37 3.15 -16.98
C SER A 51 -3.27 4.65 -16.75
N THR A 52 -4.30 5.28 -16.18
CA THR A 52 -4.37 6.74 -16.03
C THR A 52 -4.48 7.13 -14.57
N CYS A 53 -5.54 6.69 -13.88
CA CYS A 53 -5.84 7.20 -12.55
C CYS A 53 -4.83 6.73 -11.49
N VAL A 54 -4.53 5.44 -11.44
CA VAL A 54 -3.57 4.88 -10.47
C VAL A 54 -2.20 5.57 -10.58
N PRO A 55 -1.61 5.74 -11.79
CA PRO A 55 -0.42 6.56 -11.97
C PRO A 55 -0.53 8.01 -11.48
N GLU A 56 -1.60 8.72 -11.83
CA GLU A 56 -1.82 10.12 -11.42
C GLU A 56 -1.95 10.27 -9.89
N VAL A 57 -2.62 9.32 -9.25
CA VAL A 57 -2.81 9.31 -7.80
C VAL A 57 -1.52 8.93 -7.08
N PHE A 58 -0.84 7.85 -7.46
CA PHE A 58 0.23 7.29 -6.62
C PHE A 58 1.63 7.83 -6.91
N THR A 59 1.86 8.54 -8.01
CA THR A 59 3.14 9.22 -8.26
C THR A 59 3.47 10.30 -7.21
N GLN A 60 2.45 10.86 -6.55
CA GLN A 60 2.60 11.83 -5.46
C GLN A 60 2.83 11.19 -4.07
N PHE A 61 2.79 9.85 -3.97
CA PHE A 61 2.86 9.11 -2.69
C PHE A 61 4.27 8.59 -2.37
N ASN A 62 5.29 8.95 -3.16
CA ASN A 62 6.68 8.50 -2.98
C ASN A 62 6.80 6.96 -2.81
N ILE A 63 6.14 6.22 -3.71
CA ILE A 63 6.14 4.75 -3.69
C ILE A 63 7.52 4.22 -4.12
N GLY A 64 8.08 3.32 -3.32
CA GLY A 64 9.33 2.62 -3.63
C GLY A 64 9.23 1.09 -3.58
N LEU A 65 8.08 0.57 -3.15
CA LEU A 65 7.76 -0.85 -3.19
C LEU A 65 6.32 -1.03 -3.66
N ILE A 66 6.12 -1.94 -4.61
CA ILE A 66 4.79 -2.39 -5.03
C ILE A 66 4.69 -3.87 -4.71
N ILE A 67 3.66 -4.24 -3.96
CA ILE A 67 3.31 -5.63 -3.64
C ILE A 67 1.98 -5.97 -4.32
N SER A 68 1.90 -7.15 -4.89
CA SER A 68 0.65 -7.71 -5.42
C SER A 68 0.53 -9.18 -5.07
N CYS A 69 -0.65 -9.74 -5.25
CA CYS A 69 -0.87 -11.16 -5.04
C CYS A 69 -0.50 -12.02 -6.25
N SER A 70 -0.25 -13.30 -5.98
CA SER A 70 -0.20 -14.38 -6.96
C SER A 70 -1.23 -15.43 -6.60
N VAL A 71 -1.85 -16.04 -7.61
CA VAL A 71 -2.72 -17.22 -7.45
C VAL A 71 -2.02 -18.25 -6.59
N ASP A 72 -2.79 -18.89 -5.71
CA ASP A 72 -2.29 -19.98 -4.86
C ASP A 72 -1.89 -21.21 -5.72
N ARG A 73 -1.25 -22.19 -5.07
CA ARG A 73 -0.71 -23.35 -5.79
C ARG A 73 -1.79 -24.31 -6.29
N ASP A 74 -2.94 -24.31 -5.63
CA ASP A 74 -4.05 -25.22 -5.92
C ASP A 74 -5.06 -24.60 -6.91
N GLY A 75 -4.93 -23.29 -7.19
CA GLY A 75 -5.72 -22.55 -8.17
C GLY A 75 -7.14 -22.24 -7.68
N GLU A 76 -7.37 -22.37 -6.38
CA GLU A 76 -8.68 -22.17 -5.75
C GLU A 76 -8.83 -20.75 -5.21
N GLU A 77 -7.72 -20.07 -4.88
CA GLU A 77 -7.70 -18.75 -4.28
C GLU A 77 -6.86 -17.74 -5.07
N GLY A 78 -7.19 -16.44 -4.95
CA GLY A 78 -6.51 -15.38 -5.66
C GLY A 78 -6.77 -15.35 -7.17
N LEU A 79 -7.96 -15.80 -7.62
CA LEU A 79 -8.34 -15.77 -9.04
C LEU A 79 -8.31 -14.35 -9.64
N GLY A 80 -8.49 -13.30 -8.82
CA GLY A 80 -8.37 -11.91 -9.21
C GLY A 80 -6.93 -11.36 -9.20
N CYS A 81 -5.95 -12.13 -8.73
CA CYS A 81 -4.55 -11.67 -8.66
C CYS A 81 -3.94 -11.23 -9.99
N PRO A 82 -4.21 -11.91 -11.13
CA PRO A 82 -3.79 -11.40 -12.43
C PRO A 82 -4.31 -9.99 -12.71
N ALA A 83 -5.55 -9.68 -12.31
CA ALA A 83 -6.13 -8.34 -12.46
C ALA A 83 -5.50 -7.33 -11.50
N ALA A 84 -5.15 -7.73 -10.27
CA ALA A 84 -4.38 -6.91 -9.34
C ALA A 84 -2.99 -6.54 -9.91
N VAL A 85 -2.28 -7.52 -10.47
CA VAL A 85 -1.00 -7.30 -11.17
C VAL A 85 -1.19 -6.40 -12.39
N GLU A 86 -2.21 -6.63 -13.21
CA GLU A 86 -2.53 -5.79 -14.37
C GLU A 86 -2.82 -4.33 -13.94
N THR A 87 -3.51 -4.14 -12.81
CA THR A 87 -3.80 -2.83 -12.22
C THR A 87 -2.54 -2.08 -11.80
N ALA A 88 -1.58 -2.79 -11.21
CA ALA A 88 -0.33 -2.23 -10.72
C ALA A 88 0.70 -1.93 -11.84
N THR A 89 0.63 -2.66 -12.94
CA THR A 89 1.66 -2.68 -13.99
C THR A 89 1.99 -1.31 -14.59
N PRO A 90 1.02 -0.44 -14.93
CA PRO A 90 1.32 0.87 -15.51
C PRO A 90 2.11 1.78 -14.55
N LEU A 91 1.71 1.82 -13.27
CA LEU A 91 2.44 2.59 -12.25
C LEU A 91 3.83 2.00 -12.01
N ALA A 92 3.95 0.67 -11.89
CA ALA A 92 5.24 0.01 -11.70
C ALA A 92 6.21 0.35 -12.84
N SER A 93 5.73 0.31 -14.08
CA SER A 93 6.50 0.68 -15.27
C SER A 93 6.91 2.15 -15.24
N LEU A 94 6.00 3.05 -14.86
CA LEU A 94 6.26 4.48 -14.76
C LEU A 94 7.32 4.82 -13.70
N LEU A 95 7.29 4.12 -12.56
CA LEU A 95 8.24 4.32 -11.47
C LEU A 95 9.55 3.53 -11.65
N GLY A 96 9.64 2.67 -12.66
CA GLY A 96 10.80 1.78 -12.86
C GLY A 96 10.94 0.72 -11.75
N LEU A 97 9.82 0.29 -11.17
CA LEU A 97 9.76 -0.69 -10.08
C LEU A 97 9.31 -2.06 -10.59
N ASN A 98 9.78 -3.10 -9.92
CA ASN A 98 9.23 -4.45 -10.07
C ASN A 98 8.06 -4.65 -9.11
N ILE A 99 7.07 -5.43 -9.53
CA ILE A 99 5.98 -5.90 -8.65
C ILE A 99 6.50 -7.09 -7.85
N THR A 100 6.47 -6.98 -6.52
CA THR A 100 6.77 -8.09 -5.61
C THR A 100 5.52 -8.92 -5.40
N LEU A 101 5.60 -10.23 -5.61
CA LEU A 101 4.46 -11.13 -5.44
C LEU A 101 4.47 -11.81 -4.07
N CYS A 102 3.29 -11.93 -3.47
CA CYS A 102 2.99 -12.77 -2.32
C CYS A 102 1.83 -13.71 -2.66
N GLY A 103 1.83 -14.94 -2.13
CA GLY A 103 0.73 -15.88 -2.36
C GLY A 103 -0.55 -15.46 -1.64
N THR A 104 -1.69 -15.93 -2.15
CA THR A 104 -2.99 -15.91 -1.48
C THR A 104 -3.24 -17.25 -0.79
N GLY A 105 -4.04 -17.23 0.29
CA GLY A 105 -4.58 -18.41 0.97
C GLY A 105 -3.77 -19.01 2.11
N GLU A 106 -4.41 -19.93 2.83
CA GLU A 106 -3.90 -20.54 4.08
C GLU A 106 -2.60 -21.33 3.90
N GLU A 107 -2.31 -21.80 2.68
CA GLU A 107 -1.08 -22.52 2.35
C GLU A 107 0.04 -21.57 1.86
N SER A 108 -0.26 -20.27 1.77
CA SER A 108 0.72 -19.25 1.45
C SER A 108 1.58 -18.91 2.67
N ASN A 109 2.66 -18.16 2.47
CA ASN A 109 3.41 -17.65 3.61
C ASN A 109 2.64 -16.45 4.16
N ASP A 110 1.84 -16.68 5.21
CA ASP A 110 0.95 -15.69 5.83
C ASP A 110 1.68 -14.37 6.17
N GLU A 111 2.97 -14.44 6.47
CA GLU A 111 3.75 -13.25 6.80
C GLU A 111 4.42 -12.60 5.59
N CYS A 112 4.14 -13.00 4.35
CA CYS A 112 4.86 -12.52 3.17
C CYS A 112 4.77 -11.00 3.05
N VAL A 113 3.55 -10.45 3.09
CA VAL A 113 3.30 -9.01 2.92
C VAL A 113 3.96 -8.24 4.06
N HIS A 114 3.68 -8.63 5.32
CA HIS A 114 4.30 -8.06 6.51
C HIS A 114 5.83 -8.03 6.41
N ASN A 115 6.46 -9.16 6.08
CA ASN A 115 7.91 -9.30 6.02
C ASN A 115 8.53 -8.43 4.91
N LYS A 116 7.86 -8.27 3.76
CA LYS A 116 8.34 -7.39 2.68
C LYS A 116 8.29 -5.92 3.10
N ILE A 117 7.18 -5.47 3.70
CA ILE A 117 7.01 -4.11 4.20
C ILE A 117 8.06 -3.82 5.28
N HIS A 118 8.18 -4.70 6.28
CA HIS A 118 9.11 -4.53 7.38
C HIS A 118 10.56 -4.46 6.88
N LYS A 119 10.98 -5.38 6.01
CA LYS A 119 12.32 -5.37 5.42
C LYS A 119 12.58 -4.12 4.59
N PHE A 120 11.59 -3.66 3.82
CA PHE A 120 11.74 -2.46 3.00
C PHE A 120 11.87 -1.19 3.84
N ASN A 121 11.05 -1.05 4.89
CA ASN A 121 11.07 0.09 5.81
C ASN A 121 12.36 0.17 6.65
N GLN A 122 13.09 -0.94 6.81
CA GLN A 122 14.43 -0.91 7.42
C GLN A 122 15.50 -0.28 6.52
N ALA A 123 15.27 -0.24 5.20
CA ALA A 123 16.25 0.20 4.20
C ALA A 123 15.84 1.47 3.44
N SER A 124 14.58 1.89 3.54
CA SER A 124 14.02 3.00 2.77
C SER A 124 13.03 3.81 3.60
N ASN A 125 12.86 5.09 3.23
CA ASN A 125 11.81 5.98 3.76
C ASN A 125 10.66 6.17 2.76
N GLN A 126 10.65 5.42 1.66
CA GLN A 126 9.59 5.44 0.65
C GLN A 126 8.40 4.59 1.08
N SER A 127 7.21 4.92 0.57
CA SER A 127 6.00 4.17 0.90
C SER A 127 5.87 2.88 0.10
N THR A 128 5.07 1.97 0.64
CA THR A 128 4.66 0.74 -0.07
C THR A 128 3.23 0.92 -0.59
N LEU A 129 2.98 0.46 -1.82
CA LEU A 129 1.65 0.28 -2.36
C LEU A 129 1.37 -1.22 -2.48
N ILE A 130 0.21 -1.64 -1.99
CA ILE A 130 -0.28 -3.01 -2.08
C ILE A 130 -1.54 -2.99 -2.94
N ILE A 131 -1.57 -3.85 -3.96
CA ILE A 131 -2.71 -4.05 -4.84
C ILE A 131 -3.12 -5.50 -4.70
N TRP A 132 -4.38 -5.76 -4.34
CA TRP A 132 -4.82 -7.12 -4.05
C TRP A 132 -6.10 -7.49 -4.77
N ASP A 133 -6.42 -8.78 -4.76
CA ASP A 133 -7.71 -9.26 -5.21
C ASP A 133 -8.81 -8.76 -4.26
N ALA A 134 -9.84 -8.14 -4.82
CA ALA A 134 -10.98 -7.61 -4.10
C ALA A 134 -11.71 -8.68 -3.27
N SER A 135 -11.79 -9.92 -3.76
CA SER A 135 -12.44 -11.01 -3.03
C SER A 135 -11.60 -11.65 -1.93
N ASP A 136 -10.35 -11.22 -1.78
CA ASP A 136 -9.36 -11.79 -0.85
C ASP A 136 -8.76 -10.73 0.07
N MET A 137 -9.51 -9.65 0.32
CA MET A 137 -9.02 -8.52 1.13
C MET A 137 -8.83 -8.91 2.59
N ASP A 138 -9.67 -9.79 3.13
CA ASP A 138 -9.65 -10.19 4.54
C ASP A 138 -8.33 -10.88 4.86
N ASN A 139 -7.98 -11.86 4.03
CA ASN A 139 -6.71 -12.59 4.08
C ASN A 139 -5.52 -11.63 3.93
N LEU A 140 -5.60 -10.63 3.05
CA LEU A 140 -4.55 -9.61 2.95
C LEU A 140 -4.40 -8.82 4.26
N LEU A 141 -5.49 -8.33 4.84
CA LEU A 141 -5.44 -7.48 6.03
C LEU A 141 -4.85 -8.23 7.22
N GLU A 142 -5.15 -9.52 7.36
CA GLU A 142 -4.49 -10.42 8.31
C GLU A 142 -3.00 -10.57 8.00
N ASN A 143 -2.64 -10.93 6.76
CA ASN A 143 -1.24 -11.14 6.32
C ASN A 143 -0.36 -9.87 6.39
N ALA A 144 -0.98 -8.70 6.31
CA ALA A 144 -0.33 -7.41 6.43
C ALA A 144 -0.26 -6.90 7.89
N ASP A 145 -0.77 -7.66 8.87
CA ASP A 145 -0.89 -7.31 10.29
C ASP A 145 -1.58 -5.94 10.46
N VAL A 146 -2.68 -5.73 9.74
CA VAL A 146 -3.47 -4.51 9.81
C VAL A 146 -4.53 -4.69 10.89
N ASN A 147 -4.27 -4.12 12.06
CA ASN A 147 -5.28 -3.99 13.09
C ASN A 147 -6.34 -3.00 12.61
N ASP A 148 -7.50 -3.56 12.27
CA ASP A 148 -8.67 -2.81 11.94
C ASP A 148 -9.81 -3.12 12.92
N ALA A 149 -10.30 -2.07 13.57
CA ALA A 149 -11.53 -2.11 14.33
C ALA A 149 -12.62 -1.41 13.49
N GLY A 150 -13.37 -2.18 12.69
CA GLY A 150 -14.64 -1.74 12.10
C GLY A 150 -14.62 -1.41 10.61
N ILE A 151 -13.83 -2.10 9.80
CA ILE A 151 -14.04 -2.25 8.36
C ILE A 151 -15.23 -3.21 8.16
N ASP A 152 -16.09 -2.84 7.24
CA ASP A 152 -16.88 -3.81 6.48
C ASP A 152 -16.03 -4.18 5.27
N GLU A 153 -15.43 -5.36 5.29
CA GLU A 153 -14.38 -5.78 4.35
C GLU A 153 -14.94 -5.98 2.95
N ASP A 154 -16.20 -6.38 2.88
CA ASP A 154 -17.04 -6.36 1.69
C ASP A 154 -17.07 -4.96 1.07
N THR A 155 -17.12 -3.89 1.86
CA THR A 155 -17.12 -2.50 1.35
C THR A 155 -15.81 -2.17 0.64
N ILE A 156 -14.67 -2.67 1.11
CA ILE A 156 -13.38 -2.40 0.44
C ILE A 156 -13.28 -3.20 -0.86
N GLY A 157 -13.71 -4.45 -0.85
CA GLY A 157 -13.78 -5.30 -2.04
C GLY A 157 -14.70 -4.71 -3.13
N MET A 158 -15.80 -4.06 -2.75
CA MET A 158 -16.79 -3.52 -3.69
C MET A 158 -16.36 -2.25 -4.43
N HIS A 159 -15.37 -1.50 -3.93
CA HIS A 159 -15.03 -0.18 -4.43
C HIS A 159 -13.58 -0.10 -4.94
N PRO A 160 -13.35 -0.23 -6.27
CA PRO A 160 -12.00 -0.17 -6.87
C PRO A 160 -11.36 1.22 -6.83
N ASP A 161 -12.07 2.23 -6.33
CA ASP A 161 -11.58 3.59 -6.13
C ASP A 161 -11.08 3.85 -4.71
N LEU A 162 -11.23 2.93 -3.75
CA LEU A 162 -10.79 3.17 -2.38
C LEU A 162 -9.28 2.99 -2.21
N ILE A 163 -8.72 3.86 -1.36
CA ILE A 163 -7.36 3.83 -0.86
C ILE A 163 -7.42 3.74 0.65
N LEU A 164 -6.88 2.67 1.21
CA LEU A 164 -6.64 2.57 2.64
C LEU A 164 -5.25 3.10 2.95
N THR A 165 -5.14 3.94 3.96
CA THR A 165 -3.85 4.41 4.49
C THR A 165 -3.57 3.73 5.81
N VAL A 166 -2.43 3.04 5.88
CA VAL A 166 -2.01 2.28 7.05
C VAL A 166 -0.67 2.80 7.56
N VAL A 167 -0.58 3.01 8.87
CA VAL A 167 0.64 3.47 9.54
C VAL A 167 0.93 2.57 10.73
N GLY A 168 1.97 1.76 10.61
CA GLY A 168 2.42 0.89 11.69
C GLY A 168 1.42 -0.19 12.10
N GLY A 169 0.81 -0.85 11.12
CA GLY A 169 -0.19 -1.89 11.33
C GLY A 169 -1.55 -1.37 11.77
N LYS A 170 -1.82 -0.06 11.64
CA LYS A 170 -3.12 0.54 12.00
C LYS A 170 -3.66 1.35 10.84
N ARG A 171 -4.91 1.12 10.47
CA ARG A 171 -5.63 2.01 9.54
C ARG A 171 -5.75 3.40 10.18
N VAL A 172 -5.29 4.42 9.46
CA VAL A 172 -5.37 5.83 9.89
C VAL A 172 -6.24 6.68 8.98
N GLY A 173 -6.63 6.15 7.82
CA GLY A 173 -7.52 6.85 6.90
C GLY A 173 -8.00 5.98 5.75
N GLN A 174 -9.06 6.47 5.10
CA GLN A 174 -9.61 5.96 3.87
C GLN A 174 -9.95 7.16 2.99
N SER A 175 -9.63 7.07 1.70
CA SER A 175 -9.94 8.09 0.69
C SER A 175 -10.34 7.42 -0.62
N SER A 176 -11.02 8.16 -1.49
CA SER A 176 -11.20 7.74 -2.88
C SER A 176 -10.03 8.25 -3.75
N MET A 177 -9.70 7.51 -4.80
CA MET A 177 -8.79 7.93 -5.87
C MET A 177 -9.34 9.16 -6.61
N ASN A 178 -10.66 9.39 -6.59
CA ASN A 178 -11.34 10.50 -7.25
C ASN A 178 -11.02 10.57 -8.76
N CYS A 179 -11.07 9.42 -9.42
CA CYS A 179 -10.83 9.24 -10.84
C CYS A 179 -11.97 9.85 -11.66
N THR A 180 -11.70 11.02 -12.26
CA THR A 180 -12.70 11.77 -13.02
C THR A 180 -13.32 10.93 -14.14
N GLY A 181 -14.65 10.76 -14.10
CA GLY A 181 -15.40 10.01 -15.12
C GLY A 181 -15.22 8.49 -15.09
N ILE A 182 -14.61 7.96 -14.03
CA ILE A 182 -14.48 6.52 -13.75
C ILE A 182 -15.23 6.18 -12.46
N ASP A 183 -15.01 6.96 -11.40
CA ASP A 183 -15.66 6.72 -10.11
C ASP A 183 -17.17 6.96 -10.25
N GLY A 184 -17.96 5.99 -9.76
CA GLY A 184 -19.41 6.12 -9.66
C GLY A 184 -19.81 7.11 -8.55
N PRO A 185 -21.07 7.58 -8.53
CA PRO A 185 -21.59 8.23 -7.34
C PRO A 185 -21.51 7.25 -6.16
N ALA A 186 -20.87 7.71 -5.08
CA ALA A 186 -20.89 7.03 -3.77
C ALA A 186 -22.30 7.02 -3.18
#